data_AF-A0A267GQ60-F1
#
_entry.id   AF-A0A267GQ60-F1
#
_cell.length_a   1.000
_cell.length_b   1.000
_cell.length_c   1.000
_cell.angle_alpha   90.00
_cell.angle_beta   90.00
_cell.angle_gamma   90.00
#
_symmetry.space_group_name_H-M   'P 1'
#
loop_
_entity.id
_entity.type
_entity.pdbx_description
1 polymer ?
#
loop_
_entity_poly.entity_id
_entity_poly.type
_entity_poly.pdbx_seq_one_letter_code
_entity_poly.pdbx_strand_id
1 'polypeptide(L)'
;SASSVLRDPTMQRQLLAMKQQQEFQANVAKFTEHCWDRCDVKATAKMEAKTSRCIANCVERYLDASSRLSADLPNLLSRMADSRQQAPPSSAKTIWG
;
A
#
# COMPACT_ATOMS: atom_id res chain seq x y z
N SER A 1 -19.60 23.98 -18.83
CA SER A 1 -20.06 22.77 -18.12
C SER A 1 -18.98 22.26 -17.19
N ALA A 2 -19.28 21.72 -16.01
CA ALA A 2 -18.25 21.23 -15.06
C ALA A 2 -17.25 20.25 -15.70
N SER A 3 -17.70 19.45 -16.68
CA SER A 3 -16.85 18.52 -17.43
C SER A 3 -15.79 19.20 -18.32
N SER A 4 -15.98 20.45 -18.78
CA SER A 4 -14.94 21.17 -19.53
C SER A 4 -13.84 21.70 -18.61
N VAL A 5 -14.18 22.03 -17.35
CA VAL A 5 -13.23 22.48 -16.33
C VAL A 5 -12.34 21.31 -15.86
N LEU A 6 -12.89 20.11 -15.70
CA LEU A 6 -12.11 18.90 -15.35
C LEU A 6 -11.22 18.37 -16.49
N ARG A 7 -11.49 18.78 -17.73
CA ARG A 7 -10.66 18.47 -18.90
C ARG A 7 -9.59 19.53 -19.18
N ASP A 8 -9.61 20.63 -18.44
CA ASP A 8 -8.57 21.65 -18.54
C ASP A 8 -7.24 21.07 -17.99
N PRO A 9 -6.15 21.13 -18.78
CA PRO A 9 -4.87 20.52 -18.39
C PRO A 9 -4.26 21.15 -17.13
N THR A 10 -4.55 22.42 -16.85
CA THR A 10 -4.09 23.09 -15.64
C THR A 10 -4.83 22.56 -14.41
N MET A 11 -6.15 22.45 -14.51
CA MET A 11 -6.99 21.88 -13.46
C MET A 11 -6.61 20.42 -13.17
N GLN A 12 -6.37 19.61 -14.21
CA GLN A 12 -5.94 18.22 -14.04
C GLN A 12 -4.63 18.11 -13.26
N ARG A 13 -3.63 18.96 -13.56
CA ARG A 13 -2.36 18.99 -12.83
C ARG A 13 -2.56 19.37 -11.36
N GLN A 14 -3.41 20.37 -11.10
CA GLN A 14 -3.72 20.79 -9.73
C GLN A 14 -4.42 19.68 -8.94
N LEU A 15 -5.39 18.99 -9.54
CA LEU A 15 -6.06 17.86 -8.92
C LEU A 15 -5.10 16.72 -8.60
N LEU A 16 -4.17 16.40 -9.50
CA LEU A 16 -3.16 15.37 -9.26
C LEU A 16 -2.22 15.76 -8.11
N ALA A 17 -1.77 17.02 -8.05
CA ALA A 17 -0.93 17.51 -6.95
C ALA A 17 -1.67 17.46 -5.60
N MET A 18 -2.93 17.90 -5.56
CA MET A 18 -3.78 17.84 -4.37
C MET A 18 -4.00 16.39 -3.91
N LYS A 19 -4.25 15.47 -4.85
CA LYS A 19 -4.39 14.05 -4.57
C LYS A 19 -3.11 13.48 -3.96
N GLN A 20 -1.95 13.76 -4.56
CA GLN A 20 -0.67 13.29 -4.06
C GLN A 20 -0.39 13.80 -2.64
N GLN A 21 -0.73 15.06 -2.37
CA GLN A 21 -0.60 15.64 -1.04
C GLN A 21 -1.52 14.95 -0.02
N GLN A 22 -2.78 14.69 -0.39
CA GLN A 22 -3.73 13.99 0.48
C GLN A 22 -3.26 12.56 0.79
N GLU A 23 -2.79 11.83 -0.23
CA GLU A 23 -2.25 10.48 -0.06
C GLU A 23 -0.99 10.49 0.82
N PHE A 24 -0.12 11.49 0.67
CA PHE A 24 1.04 11.65 1.53
C PHE A 24 0.64 11.87 2.99
N GLN A 25 -0.33 12.76 3.26
CA GLN A 25 -0.81 12.99 4.62
C GLN A 25 -1.43 11.73 5.24
N ALA A 26 -2.19 10.97 4.46
CA ALA A 26 -2.75 9.68 4.91
C ALA A 26 -1.63 8.67 5.24
N ASN A 27 -0.57 8.61 4.45
CA ASN A 27 0.58 7.77 4.73
C ASN A 27 1.32 8.20 6.00
N VAL A 28 1.49 9.51 6.23
CA VAL A 28 2.10 10.03 7.48
C VAL A 28 1.28 9.63 8.71
N ALA A 29 -0.05 9.75 8.64
CA ALA A 29 -0.93 9.30 9.72
C ALA A 29 -0.78 7.79 9.96
N LYS A 30 -0.77 6.99 8.89
CA LYS A 30 -0.58 5.53 8.98
C LYS A 30 0.76 5.13 9.58
N PHE A 31 1.85 5.80 9.17
CA PHE A 31 3.18 5.54 9.73
C PHE A 31 3.24 5.94 11.19
N THR A 32 2.60 7.05 11.55
CA THR A 32 2.48 7.47 12.94
C THR A 32 1.80 6.37 13.74
N GLU A 33 0.58 5.95 13.40
CA GLU A 33 -0.13 4.90 14.13
C GLU A 33 0.68 3.60 14.24
N HIS A 34 1.18 3.09 13.10
CA HIS A 34 1.91 1.82 13.06
C HIS A 34 3.22 1.85 13.86
N CYS A 35 4.04 2.89 13.65
CA CYS A 35 5.36 2.98 14.26
C CYS A 35 5.28 3.45 15.72
N TRP A 36 4.22 4.15 16.10
CA TRP A 36 3.99 4.55 17.50
C TRP A 36 3.86 3.33 18.40
N ASP A 37 3.02 2.37 17.98
CA ASP A 37 2.85 1.10 18.70
C ASP A 37 4.13 0.27 18.65
N ARG A 38 4.77 0.18 17.47
CA ARG A 38 5.94 -0.68 17.28
C ARG A 38 7.14 -0.26 18.12
N CYS A 39 7.28 1.04 18.36
CA CYS A 39 8.42 1.63 19.09
C CYS A 39 8.13 1.94 20.56
N ASP A 40 6.94 1.56 21.08
CA ASP A 40 6.51 1.81 22.46
C ASP A 40 6.71 3.28 22.87
N VAL A 41 6.18 4.20 22.05
CA VAL A 41 6.37 5.63 22.27
C VAL A 41 5.56 6.09 23.48
N LYS A 42 6.26 6.70 24.45
CA LYS A 42 5.65 7.27 25.65
C LYS A 42 5.35 8.76 25.47
N ALA A 43 4.21 9.21 26.00
CA ALA A 43 3.84 10.62 26.02
C ALA A 43 4.69 11.38 27.05
N THR A 44 5.85 11.86 26.62
CA THR A 44 6.77 12.68 27.42
C THR A 44 7.00 14.03 26.73
N ALA A 45 7.45 15.03 27.48
CA ALA A 45 7.75 16.36 26.93
C ALA A 45 8.85 16.35 25.84
N LYS A 46 9.70 15.32 25.84
CA LYS A 46 10.77 15.13 24.85
C LYS A 46 10.89 13.66 24.48
N MET A 47 10.88 13.38 23.18
CA MET A 47 11.18 12.05 22.67
C MET A 47 12.63 11.65 23.02
N GLU A 48 12.78 10.45 23.57
CA GLU A 48 14.09 9.88 23.86
C GLU A 48 14.83 9.54 22.55
N ALA A 49 16.16 9.63 22.54
CA ALA A 49 16.97 9.39 21.35
C ALA A 49 16.77 7.97 20.76
N LYS A 50 16.59 6.96 21.64
CA LYS A 50 16.29 5.58 21.23
C LYS A 50 14.94 5.49 20.49
N THR A 51 13.93 6.22 20.95
CA THR A 51 12.59 6.22 20.38
C THR A 51 12.59 6.92 19.02
N SER A 52 13.24 8.08 18.92
CA SER A 52 13.43 8.77 17.65
C SER A 52 14.14 7.88 16.61
N ARG A 53 15.21 7.19 17.03
CA ARG A 53 15.93 6.23 16.17
C ARG A 53 15.05 5.04 15.77
N CYS A 54 14.24 4.51 16.69
CA CYS A 54 13.30 3.44 16.38
C CYS A 54 12.29 3.86 15.32
N ILE A 55 11.67 5.03 15.46
CA ILE A 55 10.69 5.55 14.50
C ILE A 55 11.30 5.70 13.11
N ALA A 56 12.51 6.27 13.00
CA ALA A 56 13.21 6.40 11.72
C ALA A 56 13.41 5.04 11.03
N ASN A 57 13.92 4.05 11.76
CA ASN A 57 14.11 2.70 11.23
C ASN A 57 12.76 2.04 10.87
N CYS A 58 11.73 2.21 11.71
CA CYS A 58 10.40 1.65 11.47
C CYS A 58 9.81 2.15 10.16
N VAL A 59 9.85 3.46 9.90
CA VAL A 59 9.34 4.06 8.66
C VAL A 59 10.14 3.57 7.45
N GLU A 60 11.48 3.54 7.53
CA GLU A 60 12.32 3.00 6.45
C GLU A 60 11.99 1.54 6.13
N ARG A 61 11.86 0.69 7.16
CA ARG A 61 11.50 -0.73 6.97
C ARG A 61 10.09 -0.88 6.40
N TYR A 62 9.14 -0.03 6.81
CA TYR A 62 7.78 -0.04 6.29
C TYR A 62 7.76 0.30 4.79
N LEU A 63 8.50 1.33 4.39
CA LEU A 63 8.62 1.74 2.97
C LEU A 63 9.31 0.67 2.13
N ASP A 64 10.38 0.05 2.63
CA ASP A 64 11.05 -1.06 1.97
C ASP A 64 10.12 -2.27 1.78
N ALA A 65 9.35 -2.64 2.80
CA ALA A 65 8.40 -3.73 2.71
C ALA A 65 7.27 -3.41 1.72
N SER A 66 6.71 -2.20 1.79
CA SER A 66 5.62 -1.76 0.93
C SER A 66 6.03 -1.69 -0.53
N SER A 67 7.25 -1.22 -0.82
CA SER A 67 7.78 -1.17 -2.18
C SER A 67 8.04 -2.56 -2.76
N ARG A 68 8.58 -3.49 -1.96
CA ARG A 68 8.75 -4.90 -2.35
C ARG A 68 7.41 -5.56 -2.66
N LEU A 69 6.44 -5.43 -1.75
CA LEU A 69 5.09 -5.96 -1.96
C LEU A 69 4.45 -5.40 -3.23
N SER A 70 4.61 -4.09 -3.49
CA SER A 70 4.07 -3.45 -4.69
C SER A 70 4.74 -3.98 -5.98
N ALA A 71 6.04 -4.26 -5.94
CA ALA A 71 6.78 -4.83 -7.06
C ALA A 71 6.42 -6.31 -7.31
N ASP A 72 6.16 -7.08 -6.24
CA ASP A 72 5.86 -8.51 -6.32
C ASP A 72 4.39 -8.81 -6.63
N LEU A 73 3.48 -7.89 -6.29
CA LEU A 73 2.04 -8.09 -6.43
C LEU A 73 1.61 -8.51 -7.85
N PRO A 74 2.10 -7.90 -8.96
CA PRO A 74 1.74 -8.35 -10.30
C PRO A 74 2.09 -9.83 -10.55
N ASN A 75 3.27 -10.28 -10.11
CA ASN A 75 3.69 -11.68 -10.27
C ASN A 75 2.82 -12.63 -9.44
N LEU A 76 2.49 -12.23 -8.20
CA LEU A 76 1.60 -13.01 -7.34
C LEU A 76 0.19 -13.12 -7.94
N LEU A 77 -0.35 -12.03 -8.47
CA LEU A 77 -1.66 -12.00 -9.12
C LEU A 77 -1.70 -12.92 -10.35
N SER A 78 -0.66 -12.91 -11.19
CA SER A 78 -0.55 -13.83 -12.34
C SER A 78 -0.59 -15.29 -11.90
N ARG A 79 0.21 -15.66 -10.89
CA ARG A 79 0.22 -17.04 -10.35
C ARG A 79 -1.13 -17.47 -9.79
N MET A 80 -1.85 -16.56 -9.15
CA MET A 80 -3.19 -16.84 -8.64
C MET A 80 -4.22 -16.98 -9.77
N ALA A 81 -4.07 -16.24 -10.87
CA ALA A 81 -4.91 -16.39 -12.06
C ALA A 81 -4.68 -17.75 -12.75
N ASP A 82 -3.41 -18.15 -12.92
CA ASP A 82 -3.04 -19.44 -13.51
C ASP A 82 -3.49 -20.62 -12.64
N SER A 83 -3.39 -20.48 -11.31
CA SER A 83 -3.90 -21.49 -10.37
C SER A 83 -5.41 -21.71 -10.51
N ARG A 84 -6.17 -20.70 -10.96
CA ARG A 84 -7.60 -20.83 -11.23
C ARG A 84 -7.89 -21.62 -12.52
N GLN A 85 -6.92 -21.72 -13.44
CA GLN A 85 -7.01 -22.52 -14.67
C GLN A 85 -6.46 -23.95 -14.52
N GLN A 86 -5.76 -24.25 -13.42
CA GLN A 86 -5.35 -25.62 -13.03
C GLN A 86 -6.35 -26.31 -12.10
N ALA A 87 -7.61 -25.88 -12.06
CA ALA A 87 -8.66 -26.76 -11.55
C ALA A 87 -8.68 -28.02 -12.45
N PRO A 88 -8.52 -29.24 -11.89
CA PRO A 88 -8.45 -30.44 -12.70
C PRO A 88 -9.72 -30.54 -13.57
N PRO A 89 -9.60 -30.86 -14.87
CA PRO A 89 -10.78 -31.09 -15.70
C PRO A 89 -11.64 -32.16 -15.04
N SER A 90 -12.96 -31.97 -15.08
CA SER A 90 -13.97 -32.89 -14.53
C SER A 90 -14.04 -34.21 -15.32
N SER A 91 -12.90 -34.88 -15.57
CA SER A 91 -12.84 -36.20 -16.20
C SER A 91 -13.19 -37.34 -15.23
N ALA A 92 -13.55 -37.05 -13.99
CA ALA A 92 -14.13 -38.00 -13.03
C ALA A 92 -15.63 -38.28 -13.28
N LYS A 93 -16.08 -38.37 -14.54
CA LYS A 93 -17.46 -38.75 -14.89
C LYS A 93 -17.61 -39.90 -15.90
N THR A 94 -16.53 -40.62 -16.23
CA THR A 94 -16.60 -41.75 -17.18
C THR A 94 -16.15 -43.08 -16.56
N ILE A 95 -16.45 -43.30 -15.27
CA ILE A 95 -16.24 -44.61 -14.58
C ILE A 95 -17.54 -45.43 -14.47
N TRP A 96 -18.70 -44.89 -14.85
CA TRP A 96 -19.93 -45.68 -14.96
C TRP A 96 -20.29 -45.88 -16.43
N GLY A 97 -19.69 -46.93 -17.00
CA GLY A 97 -20.23 -47.67 -18.15
C GLY A 97 -20.95 -48.92 -17.64
#